data_AF-A0A2W6BWL6-F1
#
_entry.id   AF-A0A2W6BWL6-F1
#
_cell.length_a   1.000
_cell.length_b   1.000
_cell.length_c   1.000
_cell.angle_alpha   90.00
_cell.angle_beta   90.00
_cell.angle_gamma   90.00
#
_symmetry.space_group_name_H-M   'P 1'
#
loop_
_entity.id
_entity.type
_entity.pdbx_description
1 polymer ?
#
loop_
_entity_poly.entity_id
_entity_poly.type
_entity_poly.pdbx_seq_one_letter_code
_entity_poly.pdbx_strand_id
1 'polypeptide(L)'
;MSEVASRELRNDTAGVLRRVQAGEEVMVTVNGRPVAQLVPLQQTRRRWLPRSELVHRLRMAQADPGLRDDLARLAGETTDQLGPIR
;
A
#
# COMPACT_ATOMS: atom_id res chain seq x y z
N MET A 1 16.21 -7.84 -6.87
CA MET A 1 15.71 -8.67 -5.75
C MET A 1 16.84 -9.57 -5.31
N SER A 2 17.26 -9.51 -4.05
CA SER A 2 18.36 -10.33 -3.50
C SER A 2 17.82 -11.45 -2.62
N GLU A 3 18.54 -12.55 -2.49
CA GLU A 3 18.19 -13.66 -1.58
C GLU A 3 19.05 -13.62 -0.32
N VAL A 4 18.44 -13.83 0.84
CA VAL A 4 19.10 -13.90 2.15
C VAL A 4 18.58 -15.11 2.91
N ALA A 5 19.47 -15.96 3.41
CA ALA A 5 19.08 -17.08 4.25
C ALA A 5 18.63 -16.60 5.64
N SER A 6 17.67 -17.29 6.26
CA SER A 6 17.15 -16.97 7.60
C SER A 6 18.26 -16.79 8.66
N ARG A 7 19.34 -17.59 8.56
CA ARG A 7 20.51 -17.45 9.44
C ARG A 7 21.26 -16.13 9.23
N GLU A 8 21.43 -15.70 7.99
CA GLU A 8 22.08 -14.43 7.65
C GLU A 8 21.23 -13.25 8.12
N LEU A 9 19.91 -13.30 7.87
CA LEU A 9 18.97 -12.30 8.36
C LEU A 9 19.04 -12.16 9.88
N ARG A 10 19.13 -13.27 10.62
CA ARG A 10 19.28 -13.25 12.09
C ARG A 10 20.61 -12.63 12.53
N ASN A 11 21.67 -12.85 11.77
CA ASN A 11 23.02 -12.42 12.12
C ASN A 11 23.27 -10.94 11.77
N ASP A 12 22.61 -10.40 10.74
CA ASP A 12 22.71 -8.98 10.35
C ASP A 12 21.35 -8.37 10.00
N THR A 13 20.41 -8.41 10.96
CA THR A 13 19.07 -7.84 10.76
C THR A 13 19.14 -6.36 10.38
N ALA A 14 20.03 -5.59 11.03
CA ALA A 14 20.13 -4.15 10.83
C ALA A 14 20.65 -3.80 9.42
N GLY A 15 21.66 -4.53 8.91
CA GLY A 15 22.17 -4.33 7.56
C GLY A 15 21.13 -4.65 6.49
N VAL A 16 20.44 -5.78 6.62
CA VAL A 16 19.37 -6.17 5.69
C VAL A 16 18.22 -5.15 5.70
N LEU A 17 17.75 -4.72 6.88
CA LEU A 17 16.70 -3.71 6.98
C LEU A 17 17.12 -2.36 6.38
N ARG A 18 18.39 -1.96 6.53
CA ARG A 18 18.91 -0.71 5.94
C ARG A 18 18.91 -0.75 4.42
N ARG A 19 19.30 -1.89 3.84
CA ARG A 19 19.21 -2.15 2.39
C ARG A 19 17.77 -2.09 1.89
N VAL A 20 16.86 -2.75 2.61
CA VAL A 20 15.42 -2.70 2.30
C VAL A 20 14.89 -1.27 2.38
N GLN A 21 15.26 -0.52 3.41
CA GLN A 21 14.86 0.87 3.56
C GLN A 21 15.41 1.78 2.44
N ALA A 22 16.55 1.42 1.84
CA ALA A 22 17.12 2.10 0.68
C ALA A 22 16.43 1.76 -0.65
N GLY A 23 15.42 0.87 -0.64
CA GLY A 23 14.65 0.51 -1.83
C GLY A 23 14.86 -0.93 -2.30
N GLU A 24 15.70 -1.72 -1.64
CA GLU A 24 15.96 -3.09 -2.06
C GLU A 24 14.85 -4.06 -1.64
N GLU A 25 14.44 -4.95 -2.55
CA GLU A 25 13.57 -6.08 -2.21
C GLU A 25 14.41 -7.32 -1.91
N VAL A 26 14.18 -7.92 -0.74
CA VAL A 26 14.95 -9.07 -0.23
C VAL A 26 14.02 -10.27 -0.03
N MET A 27 14.35 -11.40 -0.65
CA MET A 27 13.70 -12.68 -0.42
C MET A 27 14.40 -13.43 0.71
N VAL A 28 13.63 -13.86 1.71
CA VAL A 28 14.14 -14.63 2.85
C VAL A 28 13.88 -16.11 2.62
N THR A 29 14.92 -16.93 2.80
CA THR A 29 14.83 -18.38 2.60
C THR A 29 15.16 -19.19 3.84
N VAL A 30 14.54 -20.37 3.97
CA VAL A 30 14.85 -21.38 4.99
C VAL A 30 15.19 -22.66 4.27
N ASN A 31 16.41 -23.17 4.47
CA ASN A 31 16.94 -24.34 3.75
C ASN A 31 16.81 -24.20 2.21
N GLY A 32 17.10 -23.00 1.68
CA GLY A 32 17.01 -22.69 0.25
C GLY A 32 15.58 -22.55 -0.30
N ARG A 33 14.55 -22.65 0.55
CA ARG A 33 13.16 -22.45 0.14
C ARG A 33 12.70 -21.03 0.51
N PRO A 34 12.14 -20.26 -0.44
CA PRO A 34 11.51 -18.97 -0.17
C PRO A 34 10.39 -19.09 0.87
N VAL A 35 10.44 -18.23 1.90
CA VAL A 35 9.41 -18.20 2.96
C VAL A 35 8.84 -16.81 3.23
N ALA A 36 9.58 -15.74 2.89
CA ALA A 36 9.11 -14.37 3.09
C ALA A 36 9.82 -13.41 2.13
N GLN A 37 9.28 -12.20 2.02
CA GLN A 37 9.91 -11.09 1.32
C GLN A 37 9.90 -9.86 2.25
N LEU A 38 11.03 -9.18 2.32
CA LEU A 38 11.16 -7.86 2.94
C LEU A 38 11.17 -6.83 1.80
N VAL A 39 10.19 -5.95 1.81
CA VAL A 39 10.05 -4.86 0.83
C VAL A 39 10.09 -3.51 1.53
N PRO A 40 10.59 -2.46 0.87
CA PRO A 40 10.53 -1.11 1.42
C PRO A 40 9.07 -0.74 1.66
N LEU A 41 8.75 -0.31 2.87
CA LEU A 41 7.44 0.29 3.10
C LEU A 41 7.41 1.61 2.36
N GLN A 42 6.48 1.73 1.40
CA GLN A 42 6.16 3.02 0.80
C GLN A 42 5.67 3.91 1.94
N GLN A 43 6.49 4.87 2.36
CA GLN A 43 6.00 5.94 3.21
C GLN A 43 5.03 6.72 2.34
N THR A 44 3.74 6.37 2.42
CA THR A 44 2.65 7.26 2.07
C THR A 44 2.66 8.38 3.10
N ARG A 45 3.72 9.20 3.11
CA ARG A 45 3.54 10.59 3.49
C ARG A 45 2.43 11.05 2.57
N ARG A 46 1.30 11.45 3.15
CA ARG A 46 0.30 12.26 2.45
C ARG A 46 1.09 13.43 1.87
N ARG A 47 1.52 13.30 0.62
CA ARG A 47 2.18 14.39 -0.08
C ARG A 47 1.12 15.47 -0.12
N TRP A 48 1.48 16.65 0.35
CA TRP A 48 0.63 17.81 0.17
C TRP A 48 0.40 17.94 -1.33
N LEU A 49 -0.86 17.77 -1.75
CA LEU A 49 -1.22 17.78 -3.16
C LEU A 49 -1.75 19.17 -3.49
N PRO A 50 -1.05 19.95 -4.32
CA PRO A 50 -1.56 21.24 -4.74
C PRO A 50 -2.94 21.10 -5.38
N ARG A 51 -3.82 22.07 -5.14
CA ARG A 51 -5.18 22.07 -5.69
C ARG A 51 -5.19 21.85 -7.21
N SER A 52 -4.25 22.43 -7.94
CA SER A 52 -4.13 22.29 -9.39
C SER A 52 -3.88 20.84 -9.82
N GLU A 53 -2.95 20.15 -9.15
CA GLU A 53 -2.63 18.74 -9.41
C GLU A 53 -3.81 17.83 -9.03
N LEU A 54 -4.50 18.13 -7.91
CA LEU A 54 -5.71 17.39 -7.54
C LEU A 54 -6.79 17.52 -8.62
N VAL A 55 -7.08 18.75 -9.08
CA VAL A 55 -8.08 18.99 -10.13
C VAL A 55 -7.69 18.29 -11.43
N HIS A 56 -6.40 18.31 -11.80
CA HIS A 56 -5.92 17.59 -12.98
C HIS A 56 -6.17 16.08 -12.86
N ARG A 57 -5.80 15.47 -11.73
CA ARG A 57 -6.03 14.03 -11.50
C ARG A 57 -7.51 13.66 -11.48
N LEU A 58 -8.34 14.46 -10.82
CA LEU A 58 -9.78 14.21 -10.76
C LEU A 58 -10.41 14.22 -12.16
N ARG A 59 -9.96 15.07 -13.08
CA ARG A 59 -10.45 15.06 -14.46
C ARG A 59 -10.13 13.78 -15.22
N MET A 60 -9.04 13.10 -14.87
CA MET A 60 -8.57 11.90 -15.58
C MET A 60 -9.05 10.60 -14.93
N ALA A 61 -9.35 10.64 -13.63
CA ALA A 61 -9.64 9.45 -12.81
C ALA A 61 -11.01 9.49 -12.11
N GLN A 62 -11.85 10.50 -12.36
CA GLN A 62 -13.21 10.49 -11.84
C GLN A 62 -14.01 9.35 -12.45
N ALA A 63 -14.84 8.73 -11.61
CA ALA A 63 -15.91 7.87 -12.08
C ALA A 63 -16.87 8.65 -12.98
N ASP A 64 -17.51 7.94 -13.89
CA ASP A 64 -18.58 8.50 -14.70
C ASP A 64 -19.76 8.92 -13.80
N PRO A 65 -20.62 9.85 -14.27
CA PRO A 65 -21.75 10.33 -13.48
C PRO A 65 -22.75 9.24 -13.05
N GLY A 66 -22.87 8.16 -13.83
CA GLY A 66 -23.84 7.08 -13.60
C GLY A 66 -23.45 6.14 -12.46
N LEU A 67 -22.18 6.10 -12.07
CA LEU A 67 -21.71 5.26 -10.97
C LEU A 67 -22.49 5.50 -9.66
N ARG A 68 -22.92 6.74 -9.39
CA ARG A 68 -23.71 7.04 -8.19
C ARG A 68 -25.03 6.28 -8.16
N ASP A 69 -25.72 6.21 -9.29
CA ASP A 69 -27.01 5.55 -9.41
C ASP A 69 -26.84 4.03 -9.30
N ASP A 70 -25.77 3.49 -9.89
CA ASP A 70 -25.41 2.08 -9.76
C ASP A 70 -25.10 1.69 -8.32
N LEU A 71 -24.33 2.52 -7.60
CA LEU A 71 -24.04 2.29 -6.19
C LEU A 71 -25.30 2.37 -5.33
N ALA A 72 -26.20 3.33 -5.57
CA ALA A 72 -27.46 3.44 -4.85
C ALA A 72 -28.35 2.19 -5.03
N ARG A 73 -28.33 1.60 -6.23
CA ARG A 73 -29.05 0.36 -6.54
C ARG A 73 -28.41 -0.88 -5.92
N LEU A 74 -27.08 -0.92 -5.79
CA LEU A 74 -26.34 -2.11 -5.37
C LEU A 74 -26.03 -2.16 -3.86
N ALA A 75 -25.78 -1.01 -3.23
CA ALA A 75 -25.21 -0.97 -1.87
C ALA A 75 -26.23 -1.33 -0.77
N GLY A 76 -27.54 -1.22 -1.05
CA GLY A 76 -28.62 -1.54 -0.12
C GLY A 76 -28.79 -0.53 1.02
N GLU A 77 -27.72 -0.28 1.77
CA GLU A 77 -27.64 0.69 2.86
C GLU A 77 -26.45 1.64 2.64
N THR A 78 -26.54 2.86 3.17
CA THR A 78 -25.47 3.86 3.07
C THR A 78 -24.99 4.32 4.44
N THR A 79 -23.75 4.78 4.53
CA THR A 79 -23.20 5.31 5.78
C THR A 79 -23.93 6.55 6.29
N ASP A 80 -24.65 7.27 5.42
CA ASP A 80 -25.48 8.41 5.82
C ASP A 80 -26.70 7.99 6.65
N GLN A 81 -27.07 6.71 6.62
CA GLN A 81 -28.10 6.11 7.45
C GLN A 81 -27.59 5.70 8.84
N LEU A 82 -26.27 5.68 9.03
CA LEU A 82 -25.67 5.44 10.34
C LEU A 82 -25.84 6.71 11.17
N GLY A 83 -26.68 6.62 12.21
CA GLY A 83 -26.80 7.67 13.22
C GLY A 83 -25.46 7.96 13.92
N PRO A 84 -25.38 9.03 14.72
CA PRO A 84 -24.14 9.39 15.41
C PRO A 84 -23.64 8.22 16.28
N ILE A 85 -22.34 7.96 16.21
CA ILE A 85 -21.66 6.97 17.05
C ILE A 85 -21.69 7.51 18.49
N ARG A 86 -22.35 6.77 19.39
CA ARG A 86 -22.49 7.14 20.80
C ARG A 86 -21.35 6.58 21.64
#